data_AF-A0A651HNU9-F1
#
_entry.id   AF-A0A651HNU9-F1
#
_cell.length_a   1.000
_cell.length_b   1.000
_cell.length_c   1.000
_cell.angle_alpha   90.00
_cell.angle_beta   90.00
_cell.angle_gamma   90.00
#
_symmetry.space_group_name_H-M   'P 1'
#
loop_
_entity.id
_entity.type
_entity.pdbx_description
1 polymer ?
#
loop_
_entity_poly.entity_id
_entity_poly.type
_entity_poly.pdbx_seq_one_letter_code
_entity_poly.pdbx_strand_id
1 'polypeptide(L)'
;MDEQKRKAYQDRLSARIQEWEAKIDQMAARLRKSEADVRIKMADEESDLRKRIDEAKGRLKELREASGEGWEEVRAGAEKMWDDVKSAWERTSKKAKEEGADLGMELDDRKDGSA
;
A
#
# COMPACT_ATOMS: atom_id res chain seq x y z
N MET A 1 -0.43 21.44 15.09
CA MET A 1 0.21 21.14 13.79
C MET A 1 -0.12 22.24 12.78
N ASP A 2 0.89 22.85 12.16
CA ASP A 2 0.72 23.88 11.11
C ASP A 2 -0.05 23.31 9.92
N GLU A 3 -0.94 24.10 9.30
CA GLU A 3 -1.78 23.66 8.17
C GLU A 3 -0.93 23.19 6.97
N GLN A 4 0.20 23.85 6.73
CA GLN A 4 1.15 23.44 5.69
C GLN A 4 1.77 22.06 5.95
N LYS A 5 2.04 21.70 7.22
CA LYS A 5 2.57 20.38 7.59
C LYS A 5 1.52 19.29 7.38
N ARG A 6 0.25 19.56 7.73
CA ARG A 6 -0.85 18.62 7.47
C ARG A 6 -1.05 18.36 6.00
N LYS A 7 -1.03 19.41 5.17
CA LYS A 7 -1.13 19.29 3.72
C LYS A 7 0.02 18.49 3.13
N ALA A 8 1.26 18.80 3.51
CA ALA A 8 2.44 18.06 3.06
C ALA A 8 2.35 16.56 3.41
N TYR A 9 1.86 16.24 4.61
CA TYR A 9 1.62 14.86 5.02
C TYR A 9 0.52 14.18 4.17
N GLN A 10 -0.62 14.86 3.95
CA GLN A 10 -1.70 14.35 3.10
C GLN A 10 -1.25 14.10 1.65
N ASP A 11 -0.43 14.99 1.09
CA ASP A 11 0.12 14.86 -0.26
C ASP A 11 1.10 13.68 -0.35
N ARG A 12 1.98 13.51 0.65
CA ARG A 12 2.85 12.33 0.76
C ARG A 12 2.05 11.05 0.85
N LEU A 13 0.99 11.04 1.66
CA LEU A 13 0.10 9.89 1.82
C LEU A 13 -0.60 9.54 0.50
N SER A 14 -1.08 10.54 -0.22
CA SER A 14 -1.70 10.38 -1.55
C SER A 14 -0.72 9.81 -2.57
N ALA A 15 0.51 10.32 -2.62
CA ALA A 15 1.54 9.83 -3.53
C ALA A 15 1.89 8.35 -3.25
N ARG A 16 2.01 8.00 -1.96
CA ARG A 16 2.24 6.61 -1.55
C ARG A 16 1.10 5.70 -2.00
N ILE A 17 -0.17 6.07 -1.79
CA ILE A 17 -1.34 5.29 -2.28
C ILE A 17 -1.21 5.02 -3.79
N GLN A 18 -0.95 6.06 -4.59
CA GLN A 18 -0.83 5.93 -6.03
C GLN A 18 0.32 5.01 -6.45
N GLU A 19 1.45 5.08 -5.77
CA GLU A 19 2.58 4.18 -6.01
C GLU A 19 2.19 2.72 -5.77
N TRP A 20 1.52 2.43 -4.65
CA TRP A 20 1.11 1.08 -4.30
C TRP A 20 0.01 0.54 -5.21
N GLU A 21 -0.93 1.38 -5.64
CA GLU A 21 -1.90 1.02 -6.69
C GLU A 21 -1.20 0.58 -7.98
N ALA A 22 -0.24 1.38 -8.45
CA ALA A 22 0.51 1.06 -9.65
C ALA A 22 1.30 -0.26 -9.52
N LYS A 23 1.88 -0.51 -8.34
CA LYS A 23 2.57 -1.78 -8.04
C LYS A 23 1.62 -2.98 -8.06
N ILE A 24 0.43 -2.86 -7.47
CA ILE A 24 -0.58 -3.91 -7.48
C ILE A 24 -1.07 -4.18 -8.91
N ASP A 25 -1.29 -3.13 -9.71
CA ASP A 25 -1.71 -3.28 -11.10
C ASP A 25 -0.61 -3.91 -11.97
N GLN A 26 0.66 -3.58 -11.72
CA GLN A 26 1.79 -4.26 -12.36
C GLN A 26 1.84 -5.75 -11.99
N MET A 27 1.67 -6.09 -10.71
CA MET A 27 1.55 -7.49 -10.26
C MET A 27 0.40 -8.19 -10.98
N ALA A 28 -0.79 -7.58 -10.99
CA ALA A 28 -1.98 -8.16 -11.61
C ALA A 28 -1.78 -8.42 -13.11
N ALA A 29 -1.12 -7.49 -13.82
CA ALA A 29 -0.76 -7.66 -15.22
C ALA A 29 0.23 -8.81 -15.44
N ARG A 30 1.19 -9.01 -14.53
CA ARG A 30 2.14 -10.13 -14.58
C ARG A 30 1.48 -11.46 -14.23
N LEU A 31 0.58 -11.49 -13.23
CA LEU A 31 -0.23 -12.65 -12.90
C LEU A 31 -1.04 -13.10 -14.11
N ARG A 32 -1.67 -12.18 -14.86
CA ARG A 32 -2.41 -12.55 -16.10
C ARG A 32 -1.55 -13.27 -17.14
N LYS A 33 -0.22 -13.07 -17.12
CA LYS A 33 0.74 -13.74 -18.02
C LYS A 33 1.37 -14.99 -17.42
N SER A 34 1.17 -15.26 -16.13
CA SER A 34 1.71 -16.44 -15.46
C SER A 34 0.82 -17.68 -15.66
N GLU A 35 1.35 -18.83 -15.25
CA GLU A 35 0.64 -20.10 -15.28
C GLU A 35 -0.67 -20.03 -14.49
N ALA A 36 -1.65 -20.85 -14.89
CA ALA A 36 -2.99 -20.83 -14.28
C ALA A 36 -2.94 -21.12 -12.76
N ASP A 37 -2.08 -22.03 -12.33
CA ASP A 37 -1.94 -22.40 -10.92
C ASP A 37 -1.39 -21.25 -10.08
N VAL A 38 -0.37 -20.54 -10.60
CA VAL A 38 0.17 -19.33 -9.96
C VAL A 38 -0.91 -18.25 -9.84
N ARG A 39 -1.69 -18.04 -10.91
CA ARG A 39 -2.81 -17.07 -10.89
C ARG A 39 -3.81 -17.39 -9.79
N ILE A 40 -4.22 -18.65 -9.67
CA ILE A 40 -5.19 -19.08 -8.66
C ILE A 40 -4.63 -18.87 -7.26
N LYS A 41 -3.37 -19.26 -7.01
CA LYS A 41 -2.73 -19.16 -5.67
C LYS A 41 -2.48 -17.72 -5.21
N MET A 42 -2.34 -16.79 -6.15
CA MET A 42 -2.03 -15.38 -5.88
C MET A 42 -3.24 -14.45 -5.95
N ALA A 43 -4.40 -14.93 -6.42
CA ALA A 43 -5.62 -14.13 -6.52
C ALA A 43 -6.07 -13.56 -5.16
N ASP A 44 -5.96 -14.36 -4.10
CA ASP A 44 -6.30 -13.92 -2.74
C ASP A 44 -5.34 -12.85 -2.22
N GLU A 45 -4.05 -12.95 -2.57
CA GLU A 45 -3.04 -11.97 -2.19
C GLU A 45 -3.27 -10.63 -2.90
N GLU A 46 -3.60 -10.66 -4.20
CA GLU A 46 -4.00 -9.46 -4.93
C GLU A 46 -5.22 -8.79 -4.29
N SER A 47 -6.22 -9.58 -3.93
CA SER A 47 -7.44 -9.10 -3.30
C SER A 47 -7.18 -8.45 -1.94
N ASP A 48 -6.36 -9.08 -1.08
CA ASP A 48 -5.97 -8.53 0.22
C ASP A 48 -5.24 -7.20 0.06
N LEU A 49 -4.26 -7.12 -0.84
CA LEU A 49 -3.53 -5.89 -1.13
C LEU A 49 -4.45 -4.77 -1.62
N ARG A 50 -5.39 -5.06 -2.54
CA ARG A 50 -6.37 -4.07 -3.03
C ARG A 50 -7.25 -3.53 -1.91
N LYS A 51 -7.77 -4.40 -1.03
CA LYS A 51 -8.60 -3.99 0.12
C LYS A 51 -7.86 -3.04 1.04
N ARG A 52 -6.59 -3.34 1.34
CA ARG A 52 -5.76 -2.46 2.17
C ARG A 52 -5.51 -1.11 1.49
N ILE A 53 -5.35 -1.05 0.18
CA ILE A 53 -5.22 0.24 -0.50
C ILE A 53 -6.52 1.04 -0.47
N ASP A 54 -7.66 0.39 -0.60
CA ASP A 54 -8.96 1.07 -0.52
C ASP A 54 -9.25 1.60 0.90
N GLU A 55 -8.91 0.83 1.92
CA GLU A 55 -8.96 1.30 3.32
C GLU A 55 -8.03 2.53 3.52
N ALA A 56 -6.86 2.58 2.86
CA ALA A 56 -5.90 3.67 3.01
C ALA A 56 -6.40 4.96 2.35
N LYS A 57 -7.13 4.84 1.23
CA LYS A 57 -7.87 5.95 0.63
C LYS A 57 -8.94 6.48 1.57
N GLY A 58 -9.66 5.58 2.25
CA GLY A 58 -10.62 5.94 3.29
C GLY A 58 -9.98 6.77 4.39
N ARG A 59 -8.84 6.31 4.94
CA ARG A 59 -8.07 7.05 5.93
C ARG A 59 -7.56 8.40 5.43
N LEU A 60 -7.08 8.49 4.20
CA LEU A 60 -6.68 9.79 3.61
C LEU A 60 -7.87 10.76 3.51
N LYS A 61 -9.07 10.26 3.21
CA LYS A 61 -10.27 11.09 3.20
C LYS A 61 -10.61 11.59 4.60
N GLU A 62 -10.63 10.70 5.60
CA GLU A 62 -10.83 11.08 7.01
C GLU A 62 -9.80 12.12 7.47
N LEU A 63 -8.54 11.95 7.08
CA LEU A 63 -7.43 12.85 7.43
C LEU A 63 -7.58 14.24 6.80
N ARG A 64 -8.24 14.35 5.63
CA ARG A 64 -8.55 15.62 4.97
C ARG A 64 -9.69 16.36 5.64
N GLU A 65 -10.61 15.64 6.27
CA GLU A 65 -11.77 16.19 6.96
C GLU A 65 -11.48 16.49 8.44
N ALA A 66 -10.52 15.79 9.05
CA ALA A 66 -10.15 15.95 10.45
C ALA A 66 -9.37 17.25 10.74
N SER A 67 -9.51 17.76 11.97
CA SER A 67 -8.76 18.91 12.47
C SER A 67 -8.41 18.72 13.96
N GLY A 68 -7.48 19.52 14.48
CA GLY A 68 -7.10 19.47 15.90
C GLY A 68 -6.55 18.09 16.31
N GLU A 69 -6.97 17.61 17.48
CA GLU A 69 -6.55 16.32 18.04
C GLU A 69 -7.05 15.11 17.22
N GLY A 70 -8.25 15.19 16.63
CA GLY A 70 -8.78 14.12 15.78
C GLY A 70 -7.92 13.88 14.53
N TRP A 71 -7.14 14.87 14.10
CA TRP A 71 -6.22 14.71 12.98
C TRP A 71 -5.02 13.80 13.33
N GLU A 72 -4.46 13.93 14.53
CA GLU A 72 -3.31 13.10 14.95
C GLU A 72 -3.73 11.64 15.19
N GLU A 73 -4.94 11.39 15.69
CA GLU A 73 -5.47 10.02 15.83
C GLU A 73 -5.63 9.33 14.47
N VAL A 74 -6.25 10.01 13.51
CA VAL A 74 -6.42 9.48 12.14
C VAL A 74 -5.06 9.27 11.48
N ARG A 75 -4.10 10.18 11.68
CA ARG A 75 -2.73 10.05 11.20
C ARG A 75 -2.06 8.79 11.75
N ALA A 76 -2.10 8.56 13.06
CA ALA A 76 -1.50 7.39 13.68
C ALA A 76 -2.13 6.09 13.15
N GLY A 77 -3.44 6.09 12.93
CA GLY A 77 -4.15 4.99 12.26
C GLY A 77 -3.65 4.73 10.84
N ALA A 78 -3.43 5.78 10.05
CA ALA A 78 -2.88 5.69 8.70
C ALA A 78 -1.42 5.18 8.68
N GLU A 79 -0.59 5.57 9.65
CA GLU A 79 0.80 5.08 9.77
C GLU A 79 0.85 3.58 10.07
N LYS A 80 0.06 3.11 11.06
CA LYS A 80 -0.05 1.67 11.37
C LYS A 80 -0.51 0.87 10.15
N MET A 81 -1.50 1.40 9.46
CA MET A 81 -2.04 0.78 8.25
C MET A 81 -0.97 0.61 7.16
N TRP A 82 -0.02 1.53 7.06
CA TRP A 82 1.07 1.41 6.10
C TRP A 82 2.05 0.30 6.41
N ASP A 83 2.32 0.07 7.69
CA ASP A 83 3.14 -1.07 8.11
C ASP A 83 2.43 -2.38 7.76
N ASP A 84 1.11 -2.43 7.87
CA ASP A 84 0.31 -3.59 7.47
C ASP A 84 0.34 -3.85 5.96
N VAL A 85 0.23 -2.80 5.12
CA VAL A 85 0.37 -2.89 3.66
C VAL A 85 1.76 -3.38 3.27
N LYS A 86 2.81 -2.80 3.87
CA LYS A 86 4.20 -3.19 3.61
C LYS A 86 4.42 -4.65 3.96
N SER A 87 3.95 -5.06 5.14
CA SER A 87 4.04 -6.45 5.61
C SER A 87 3.28 -7.41 4.71
N ALA A 88 2.10 -7.02 4.20
CA ALA A 88 1.35 -7.81 3.24
C ALA A 88 2.13 -7.99 1.94
N TRP A 89 2.71 -6.91 1.40
CA TRP A 89 3.52 -6.98 0.20
C TRP A 89 4.76 -7.87 0.35
N GLU A 90 5.46 -7.78 1.48
CA GLU A 90 6.61 -8.64 1.77
C GLU A 90 6.22 -10.12 1.78
N ARG A 91 5.09 -10.45 2.43
CA ARG A 91 4.55 -11.82 2.46
C ARG A 91 4.17 -12.29 1.06
N THR A 92 3.43 -11.49 0.30
CA THR A 92 3.02 -11.80 -1.07
C THR A 92 4.23 -11.97 -2.00
N SER A 93 5.25 -11.10 -1.88
CA SER A 93 6.50 -11.17 -2.63
C SER A 93 7.28 -12.46 -2.33
N LYS A 94 7.35 -12.84 -1.04
CA LYS A 94 7.96 -14.10 -0.63
C LYS A 94 7.22 -15.31 -1.23
N LYS A 95 5.89 -15.33 -1.12
CA LYS A 95 5.05 -16.41 -1.68
C LYS A 95 5.19 -16.51 -3.20
N ALA A 96 5.23 -15.39 -3.91
CA ALA A 96 5.45 -15.37 -5.36
C ALA A 96 6.78 -16.04 -5.75
N LYS A 97 7.86 -15.79 -5.00
CA LYS A 97 9.16 -16.42 -5.22
C LYS A 97 9.13 -17.93 -4.96
N GLU A 98 8.44 -18.37 -3.91
CA GLU A 98 8.26 -19.79 -3.58
C GLU A 98 7.49 -20.54 -4.69
N GLU A 99 6.55 -19.85 -5.34
CA GLU A 99 5.77 -20.35 -6.48
C GLU A 99 6.49 -20.17 -7.84
N GLY A 100 7.76 -19.74 -7.85
CA GLY A 100 8.54 -19.55 -9.08
C GLY A 100 8.06 -18.39 -9.97
N ALA A 101 7.23 -17.49 -9.43
CA ALA A 101 6.62 -16.40 -10.18
C ALA A 101 7.46 -15.11 -10.08
N ASP A 102 8.01 -14.66 -11.21
CA ASP A 102 8.64 -13.33 -11.31
C ASP A 102 7.59 -12.22 -11.48
N LEU A 103 6.98 -11.83 -10.36
CA LEU A 103 6.01 -10.74 -10.32
C LEU A 103 6.67 -9.36 -10.16
N GLY A 104 8.00 -9.26 -10.15
CA GLY A 104 8.71 -7.98 -10.00
C GLY A 104 8.30 -7.21 -8.76
N MET A 105 8.04 -7.93 -7.67
CA MET A 105 7.56 -7.40 -6.38
C MET A 105 8.71 -6.93 -5.49
N GLU A 106 9.58 -6.08 -6.04
CA GLU A 106 10.68 -5.50 -5.27
C GLU A 106 10.16 -4.33 -4.43
N LEU A 107 10.45 -4.35 -3.13
CA LEU A 107 10.29 -3.17 -2.30
C LEU A 107 11.43 -2.23 -2.65
N ASP A 108 11.09 -1.06 -3.17
CA ASP A 108 12.06 0.02 -3.35
C ASP A 108 12.53 0.42 -1.94
N ASP A 109 13.72 -0.05 -1.55
CA ASP A 109 14.37 0.20 -0.26
C ASP A 109 14.84 1.67 -0.10
N ARG A 110 14.26 2.60 -0.88
CA ARG A 110 14.35 4.02 -0.57
C ARG A 110 13.64 4.24 0.75
N LYS A 111 14.44 4.28 1.84
CA LYS A 111 14.11 4.90 3.12
C LYS A 111 13.13 6.03 2.85
N ASP A 112 11.86 5.78 3.12
CA ASP A 112 10.83 6.81 3.16
C ASP A 112 11.28 7.71 4.30
N GLY A 113 12.05 8.76 3.98
CA GLY A 113 12.73 9.60 4.95
C GLY A 113 11.72 10.03 6.00
N SER A 114 11.95 9.57 7.23
CA SER A 114 11.41 10.22 8.41
C SER A 114 11.97 11.64 8.40
N ALA A 115 11.14 12.59 7.99
CA ALA A 115 11.31 14.01 8.25
C ALA A 115 10.11 14.45 9.07
#